data_AF-A0A918HEP0-F1
#
_entry.id   AF-A0A918HEP0-F1
#
_cell.length_a   1.000
_cell.length_b   1.000
_cell.length_c   1.000
_cell.angle_alpha   90.00
_cell.angle_beta   90.00
_cell.angle_gamma   90.00
#
_symmetry.space_group_name_H-M   'P 1'
#
loop_
_entity.id
_entity.type
_entity.pdbx_description
1 polymer ?
#
loop_
_entity_poly.entity_id
_entity_poly.type
_entity_poly.pdbx_seq_one_letter_code
_entity_poly.pdbx_strand_id
1 'polypeptide(L)'
;MMIANLLVSRHLDPPVLTAALATAAHVPTTHVDLRHADDDQDGRDWYAPVLCTYHHLRGDLALSLDIQVQGEQVRDVRDATVTSAGEPRLAAALAHRTGAGVLYPDDRIDPQTYWLADPSGLVTRVRLLTTEDDPPVHTVDAVEAPSLAFPHAEVTPLAEILREYPVPTPLADATGLSTPAAVSLTIWERMVRRMAADWPPSGRYLPELYAHDLAARDHFAREIATCPQHERTPLLAAAARIDALFRTLTVDTTEGTGSWWRTRVPRRTPWP
;
A
#
# COMPACT_ATOMS: atom_id res chain seq x y z
N MET A 1 10.59 -20.84 -9.73
CA MET A 1 11.26 -20.64 -8.42
C MET A 1 10.60 -19.44 -7.81
N MET A 2 10.24 -19.51 -6.53
CA MET A 2 9.59 -18.40 -5.82
C MET A 2 10.58 -17.85 -4.79
N ILE A 3 10.65 -16.53 -4.67
CA ILE A 3 11.37 -15.82 -3.61
C ILE A 3 10.33 -15.00 -2.84
N ALA A 4 10.41 -14.99 -1.52
CA ALA A 4 9.59 -14.16 -0.64
C ALA A 4 10.46 -13.54 0.44
N ASN A 5 10.16 -12.28 0.77
CA ASN A 5 10.83 -11.55 1.84
C ASN A 5 9.77 -11.14 2.86
N LEU A 6 9.69 -11.88 3.95
CA LEU A 6 8.63 -11.74 4.94
C LEU A 6 9.16 -11.16 6.23
N LEU A 7 8.38 -10.29 6.88
CA LEU A 7 8.70 -9.79 8.21
C LEU A 7 7.68 -10.33 9.22
N VAL A 8 8.13 -10.77 10.39
CA VAL A 8 7.28 -11.42 11.39
C VAL A 8 7.26 -10.61 12.67
N SER A 9 6.05 -10.34 13.20
CA SER A 9 5.82 -9.47 14.36
C SER A 9 6.25 -10.07 15.71
N ARG A 10 6.75 -11.31 15.73
CA ARG A 10 7.12 -11.99 16.98
C ARG A 10 8.28 -12.95 16.77
N HIS A 11 9.00 -13.22 17.85
CA HIS A 11 10.03 -14.25 17.84
C HIS A 11 9.39 -15.64 17.65
N LEU A 12 10.04 -16.44 16.81
CA LEU A 12 9.67 -17.82 16.55
C LEU A 12 10.92 -18.68 16.77
N ASP A 13 10.79 -19.72 17.58
CA ASP A 13 11.87 -20.69 17.73
C ASP A 13 12.08 -21.42 16.39
N PRO A 14 13.34 -21.77 16.03
CA PRO A 14 13.62 -22.43 14.75
C PRO A 14 12.76 -23.66 14.47
N PRO A 15 12.49 -24.58 15.42
CA PRO A 15 11.61 -25.72 15.17
C PRO A 15 10.16 -25.33 14.80
N VAL A 16 9.65 -24.25 15.39
CA VAL A 16 8.30 -23.73 15.09
C VAL A 16 8.28 -23.12 13.69
N LEU A 17 9.30 -22.35 13.34
CA LEU A 17 9.43 -21.74 12.02
C LEU A 17 9.58 -22.81 10.92
N THR A 18 10.45 -23.80 11.13
CA THR A 18 10.60 -24.97 10.23
C THR A 18 9.27 -25.68 10.01
N ALA A 19 8.53 -25.99 11.08
CA ALA A 19 7.24 -26.66 10.96
C ALA A 19 6.19 -25.82 10.21
N ALA A 20 6.18 -24.50 10.46
CA ALA A 20 5.27 -23.58 9.79
C ALA A 20 5.57 -23.44 8.29
N LEU A 21 6.85 -23.29 7.91
CA LEU A 21 7.30 -23.25 6.52
C LEU A 21 7.01 -24.55 5.79
N ALA A 22 7.31 -25.69 6.41
CA ALA A 22 7.01 -27.02 5.85
C ALA A 22 5.51 -27.17 5.56
N THR A 23 4.67 -26.76 6.50
CA THR A 23 3.21 -26.78 6.34
C THR A 23 2.76 -25.86 5.21
N ALA A 24 3.24 -24.61 5.19
CA ALA A 24 2.85 -23.63 4.17
C ALA A 24 3.27 -24.05 2.75
N ALA A 25 4.44 -24.67 2.63
CA ALA A 25 4.97 -25.19 1.36
C ALA A 25 4.47 -26.60 1.02
N HIS A 26 3.69 -27.25 1.89
CA HIS A 26 3.19 -28.61 1.74
C HIS A 26 4.32 -29.65 1.54
N VAL A 27 5.40 -29.53 2.30
CA VAL A 27 6.55 -30.46 2.28
C VAL A 27 6.83 -31.02 3.68
N PRO A 28 7.55 -32.15 3.81
CA PRO A 28 8.07 -32.61 5.09
C PRO A 28 9.02 -31.59 5.74
N THR A 29 9.11 -31.57 7.07
CA THR A 29 10.06 -30.68 7.78
C THR A 29 11.52 -30.94 7.43
N THR A 30 11.85 -32.17 7.02
CA THR A 30 13.19 -32.55 6.54
C THR A 30 13.54 -31.94 5.17
N HIS A 31 12.58 -31.30 4.49
CA HIS A 31 12.76 -30.60 3.22
C HIS A 31 12.87 -29.07 3.40
N VAL A 32 12.97 -28.61 4.65
CA VAL A 32 13.17 -27.20 4.99
C VAL A 32 14.55 -27.04 5.59
N ASP A 33 15.40 -26.30 4.89
CA ASP A 33 16.68 -25.84 5.42
C ASP A 33 16.50 -24.41 5.95
N LEU A 34 16.66 -24.26 7.26
CA LEU A 34 16.51 -23.00 8.00
C LEU A 34 17.83 -22.63 8.66
N ARG A 35 18.35 -21.43 8.37
CA ARG A 35 19.62 -20.93 8.92
C ARG A 35 19.48 -19.49 9.42
N HIS A 36 20.11 -19.21 10.56
CA HIS A 36 20.33 -17.82 10.97
C HIS A 36 21.37 -17.20 10.02
N ALA A 37 21.23 -15.92 9.72
CA ALA A 37 22.12 -15.26 8.77
C ALA A 37 23.58 -15.14 9.23
N ASP A 38 23.79 -14.97 10.54
CA ASP A 38 25.13 -14.87 11.14
C ASP A 38 25.77 -16.24 11.44
N ASP A 39 25.06 -17.35 11.20
CA ASP A 39 25.62 -18.68 11.36
C ASP A 39 26.50 -19.06 10.16
N ASP A 40 27.37 -20.06 10.37
CA ASP A 40 28.12 -20.69 9.28
C ASP A 40 27.17 -21.36 8.26
N GLN A 41 27.37 -21.05 6.98
CA GLN A 41 26.55 -21.49 5.86
C GLN A 41 27.12 -22.72 5.14
N ASP A 42 28.30 -23.22 5.51
CA ASP A 42 28.94 -24.37 4.86
C ASP A 42 28.12 -25.67 4.98
N GLY A 43 27.27 -25.76 6.00
CA GLY A 43 26.37 -26.91 6.24
C GLY A 43 24.97 -26.78 5.64
N ARG A 44 24.75 -25.83 4.72
CA ARG A 44 23.43 -25.55 4.14
C ARG A 44 23.05 -26.60 3.08
N ASP A 45 21.84 -27.14 3.17
CA ASP A 45 21.32 -28.02 2.12
C ASP A 45 20.72 -27.19 0.98
N TRP A 46 21.55 -26.71 0.07
CA TRP A 46 21.13 -25.90 -1.09
C TRP A 46 20.12 -26.58 -2.03
N TYR A 47 19.89 -27.88 -1.89
CA TYR A 47 18.92 -28.65 -2.67
C TYR A 47 17.58 -28.83 -1.93
N ALA A 48 17.46 -28.36 -0.69
CA ALA A 48 16.21 -28.40 0.06
C ALA A 48 15.09 -27.67 -0.72
N PRO A 49 13.88 -28.26 -0.83
CA PRO A 49 12.73 -27.61 -1.45
C PRO A 49 12.38 -26.23 -0.88
N VAL A 50 12.64 -26.00 0.41
CA VAL A 50 12.48 -24.68 1.04
C VAL A 50 13.80 -24.29 1.69
N LEU A 51 14.37 -23.18 1.24
CA LEU A 51 15.51 -22.52 1.88
C LEU A 51 14.99 -21.28 2.59
N CYS A 52 15.35 -21.10 3.85
CA CYS A 52 15.02 -19.90 4.61
C CYS A 52 16.26 -19.41 5.35
N THR A 53 16.66 -18.17 5.06
CA THR A 53 17.56 -17.42 5.94
C THR A 53 16.72 -16.54 6.84
N TYR A 54 17.03 -16.44 8.12
CA TYR A 54 16.36 -15.51 9.02
C TYR A 54 17.32 -14.61 9.78
N HIS A 55 16.85 -13.39 10.07
CA HIS A 55 17.54 -12.37 10.85
C HIS A 55 16.65 -11.90 11.99
N HIS A 56 17.25 -11.58 13.14
CA HIS A 56 16.54 -10.89 14.21
C HIS A 56 16.42 -9.40 13.92
N LEU A 57 15.23 -8.85 14.18
CA LEU A 57 14.92 -7.43 14.05
C LEU A 57 14.64 -6.80 15.42
N ARG A 58 14.61 -5.46 15.47
CA ARG A 58 14.22 -4.69 16.65
C ARG A 58 12.95 -3.89 16.37
N GLY A 59 12.13 -3.70 17.40
CA GLY A 59 10.88 -2.92 17.33
C GLY A 59 9.64 -3.81 17.32
N ASP A 60 8.63 -3.45 16.53
CA ASP A 60 7.37 -4.20 16.40
C ASP A 60 7.53 -5.48 15.56
N LEU A 61 8.64 -5.57 14.82
CA LEU A 61 9.03 -6.75 14.06
C LEU A 61 10.19 -7.45 14.75
N ALA A 62 10.16 -8.78 14.75
CA ALA A 62 11.12 -9.63 15.45
C ALA A 62 12.00 -10.44 14.51
N LEU A 63 11.52 -10.76 13.29
CA LEU A 63 12.26 -11.54 12.31
C LEU A 63 12.09 -10.96 10.90
N SER A 64 13.17 -11.00 10.12
CA SER A 64 13.15 -10.93 8.65
C SER A 64 13.45 -12.32 8.09
N LEU A 65 12.68 -12.77 7.11
CA LEU A 65 12.80 -14.08 6.48
C LEU A 65 13.03 -13.93 4.97
N ASP A 66 14.16 -14.44 4.50
CA ASP A 66 14.43 -14.57 3.06
C ASP A 66 14.18 -16.03 2.65
N ILE A 67 13.06 -16.25 1.96
CA ILE A 67 12.55 -17.59 1.66
C ILE A 67 12.67 -17.85 0.17
N GLN A 68 13.26 -19.00 -0.18
CA GLN A 68 13.28 -19.52 -1.54
C GLN A 68 12.56 -20.87 -1.58
N VAL A 69 11.57 -20.98 -2.46
CA VAL A 69 10.80 -22.22 -2.64
C VAL A 69 11.07 -22.80 -4.02
N GLN A 70 11.58 -24.03 -4.03
CA GLN A 70 12.04 -24.78 -5.19
C GLN A 70 11.51 -26.23 -5.25
N GLY A 71 11.66 -26.88 -6.41
CA GLY A 71 11.18 -28.25 -6.68
C GLY A 71 9.75 -28.36 -7.26
N GLU A 72 9.52 -29.42 -8.05
CA GLU A 72 8.20 -29.75 -8.63
C GLU A 72 7.17 -30.24 -7.60
N GLN A 73 7.62 -30.59 -6.39
CA GLN A 73 6.73 -31.06 -5.32
C GLN A 73 5.88 -29.93 -4.73
N VAL A 74 6.23 -28.67 -4.98
CA VAL A 74 5.56 -27.48 -4.46
C VAL A 74 4.68 -26.83 -5.53
N ARG A 75 3.80 -27.61 -6.19
CA ARG A 75 2.98 -27.12 -7.31
C ARG A 75 1.97 -26.03 -6.92
N ASP A 76 1.32 -26.13 -5.77
CA ASP A 76 0.26 -25.17 -5.39
C ASP A 76 0.77 -23.78 -5.02
N VAL A 77 2.00 -23.70 -4.52
CA VAL A 77 2.71 -22.43 -4.25
C VAL A 77 3.43 -21.93 -5.50
N ARG A 78 3.87 -22.83 -6.40
CA ARG A 78 4.51 -22.47 -7.68
C ARG A 78 3.53 -22.07 -8.79
N ASP A 79 2.36 -22.66 -8.94
CA ASP A 79 1.38 -22.21 -9.95
C ASP A 79 0.84 -20.81 -9.60
N ALA A 80 0.94 -20.44 -8.32
CA ALA A 80 0.77 -19.08 -7.83
C ALA A 80 1.96 -18.15 -8.14
N THR A 81 2.96 -18.57 -8.93
CA THR A 81 4.10 -17.73 -9.40
C THR A 81 3.90 -17.18 -10.81
N VAL A 82 2.92 -17.70 -11.56
CA VAL A 82 2.44 -17.04 -12.79
C VAL A 82 1.48 -15.88 -12.45
N THR A 83 1.03 -15.82 -11.20
CA THR A 83 0.20 -14.75 -10.63
C THR A 83 0.94 -14.14 -9.44
N SER A 84 0.63 -12.91 -9.00
CA SER A 84 1.21 -12.26 -7.81
C SER A 84 0.70 -12.88 -6.48
N ALA A 85 0.51 -14.21 -6.42
CA ALA A 85 -0.30 -14.88 -5.41
C ALA A 85 0.48 -15.80 -4.45
N GLY A 86 1.73 -16.16 -4.76
CA GLY A 86 2.53 -17.06 -3.94
C GLY A 86 2.91 -16.48 -2.57
N GLU A 87 3.40 -15.24 -2.56
CA GLU A 87 3.88 -14.58 -1.34
C GLU A 87 2.75 -14.23 -0.36
N PRO A 88 1.61 -13.69 -0.80
CA PRO A 88 0.43 -13.52 0.06
C PRO A 88 -0.05 -14.83 0.71
N ARG A 89 -0.05 -15.94 -0.03
CA ARG A 89 -0.46 -17.26 0.49
C ARG A 89 0.51 -17.78 1.53
N LEU A 90 1.82 -17.64 1.28
CA LEU A 90 2.86 -18.03 2.23
C LEU A 90 2.76 -17.21 3.52
N ALA A 91 2.58 -15.89 3.40
CA ALA A 91 2.40 -14.99 4.55
C ALA A 91 1.15 -15.36 5.36
N ALA A 92 0.00 -15.58 4.71
CA ALA A 92 -1.24 -15.98 5.38
C ALA A 92 -1.12 -17.34 6.08
N ALA A 93 -0.48 -18.32 5.44
CA ALA A 93 -0.25 -19.63 6.05
C ALA A 93 0.66 -19.52 7.28
N LEU A 94 1.76 -18.77 7.20
CA LEU A 94 2.64 -18.53 8.34
C LEU A 94 1.92 -17.79 9.47
N ALA A 95 1.16 -16.74 9.15
CA ALA A 95 0.40 -15.97 10.13
C ALA A 95 -0.59 -16.86 10.90
N HIS A 96 -1.37 -17.66 10.17
CA HIS A 96 -2.35 -18.57 10.77
C HIS A 96 -1.69 -19.67 11.63
N ARG A 97 -0.61 -20.28 11.13
CA ARG A 97 0.05 -21.41 11.80
C ARG A 97 0.84 -21.00 13.02
N THR A 98 1.44 -19.82 12.99
CA THR A 98 2.23 -19.32 14.10
C THR A 98 1.34 -18.57 15.08
N GLY A 99 0.41 -17.75 14.61
CA GLY A 99 -0.26 -16.75 15.42
C GLY A 99 0.54 -15.44 15.47
N ALA A 100 1.40 -15.18 14.48
CA ALA A 100 2.12 -13.93 14.29
C ALA A 100 1.47 -13.07 13.20
N GLY A 101 1.65 -11.75 13.25
CA GLY A 101 1.48 -10.93 12.06
C GLY A 101 2.64 -11.16 11.09
N VAL A 102 2.33 -11.33 9.81
CA VAL A 102 3.34 -11.52 8.76
C VAL A 102 3.17 -10.44 7.70
N LEU A 103 4.20 -9.60 7.55
CA LEU A 103 4.26 -8.57 6.54
C LEU A 103 4.91 -9.13 5.27
N TYR A 104 4.42 -8.68 4.13
CA TYR A 104 5.03 -8.91 2.82
C TYR A 104 4.92 -7.64 1.94
N PRO A 105 5.84 -7.44 0.98
CA PRO A 105 5.90 -6.20 0.22
C PRO A 105 4.60 -5.90 -0.55
N ASP A 106 4.18 -4.64 -0.61
CA ASP A 106 3.24 -4.17 -1.64
C ASP A 106 4.06 -3.76 -2.86
N ASP A 107 4.03 -4.58 -3.92
CA ASP A 107 4.80 -4.42 -5.16
C ASP A 107 4.50 -3.13 -5.96
N ARG A 108 3.53 -2.34 -5.49
CA ARG A 108 2.96 -1.20 -6.22
C ARG A 108 3.24 0.15 -5.57
N ILE A 109 3.66 0.20 -4.31
CA ILE A 109 3.59 1.40 -3.48
C ILE A 109 4.83 1.45 -2.60
N ASP A 110 5.49 2.61 -2.53
CA ASP A 110 6.58 3.05 -1.63
C ASP A 110 7.20 2.00 -0.66
N PRO A 111 8.55 1.91 -0.52
CA PRO A 111 9.23 0.94 0.36
C PRO A 111 8.75 0.88 1.83
N GLN A 112 7.93 1.82 2.31
CA GLN A 112 7.37 1.82 3.65
C GLN A 112 5.99 1.17 3.74
N THR A 113 5.34 0.81 2.63
CA THR A 113 4.01 0.19 2.64
C THR A 113 4.09 -1.32 2.45
N TYR A 114 3.51 -2.05 3.41
CA TYR A 114 3.47 -3.50 3.40
C TYR A 114 2.03 -4.00 3.47
N TRP A 115 1.78 -5.18 2.92
CA TRP A 115 0.63 -5.97 3.30
C TRP A 115 0.91 -6.71 4.60
N LEU A 116 -0.12 -6.86 5.43
CA LEU A 116 -0.13 -7.64 6.65
C LEU A 116 -1.14 -8.77 6.50
N ALA A 117 -0.68 -10.00 6.70
CA ALA A 117 -1.53 -11.14 7.04
C ALA A 117 -1.56 -11.33 8.56
N ASP A 118 -2.74 -11.22 9.16
CA ASP A 118 -2.98 -11.40 10.58
C ASP A 118 -3.41 -12.86 10.88
N PRO A 119 -3.13 -13.40 12.08
CA PRO A 119 -3.60 -14.72 12.52
C PRO A 119 -5.10 -14.97 12.39
N SER A 120 -5.91 -13.92 12.49
CA SER A 120 -7.38 -13.95 12.31
C SER A 120 -7.82 -14.17 10.85
N GLY A 121 -6.89 -14.14 9.89
CA GLY A 121 -7.18 -14.17 8.46
C GLY A 121 -7.44 -12.79 7.86
N LEU A 122 -7.39 -11.71 8.66
CA LEU A 122 -7.41 -10.35 8.13
C LEU A 122 -6.18 -10.11 7.25
N VAL A 123 -6.41 -9.54 6.06
CA VAL A 123 -5.37 -8.99 5.21
C VAL A 123 -5.60 -7.49 5.09
N THR A 124 -4.63 -6.69 5.50
CA THR A 124 -4.72 -5.22 5.48
C THR A 124 -3.37 -4.61 5.13
N ARG A 125 -3.33 -3.32 4.83
CA ARG A 125 -2.06 -2.62 4.61
C ARG A 125 -1.59 -1.92 5.86
N VAL A 126 -0.27 -1.81 5.97
CA VAL A 126 0.42 -1.22 7.10
C VAL A 126 1.55 -0.33 6.61
N ARG A 127 1.86 0.70 7.39
CA ARG A 127 3.06 1.52 7.19
C ARG A 127 4.14 1.06 8.15
N LEU A 128 5.31 0.80 7.60
CA LEU A 128 6.51 0.37 8.30
C LEU A 128 7.55 1.49 8.28
N LEU A 129 7.86 2.03 9.44
CA LEU A 129 8.93 2.99 9.63
C LEU A 129 10.20 2.26 10.08
N THR A 130 11.34 2.62 9.50
CA THR A 130 12.65 2.09 9.87
C THR A 130 13.57 3.24 10.25
N THR A 131 14.20 3.17 11.42
CA THR A 131 15.18 4.17 11.87
C THR A 131 16.50 4.04 11.11
N GLU A 132 17.28 5.11 11.07
CA GLU A 132 18.67 5.09 10.56
C GLU A 132 19.71 4.58 11.58
N ASP A 133 19.27 4.15 12.77
CA ASP A 133 20.14 3.55 13.80
C ASP A 133 20.80 2.24 13.34
N ASP A 134 21.89 1.85 14.00
CA ASP A 134 22.57 0.56 13.81
C ASP A 134 22.61 -0.24 15.13
N PRO A 135 21.88 -1.38 15.25
CA PRO A 135 20.94 -1.93 14.27
C PRO A 135 19.61 -1.17 14.22
N PRO A 136 18.93 -1.13 13.05
CA PRO A 136 17.70 -0.38 12.85
C PRO A 136 16.54 -0.91 13.67
N VAL A 137 15.61 -0.01 14.00
CA VAL A 137 14.35 -0.30 14.69
C VAL A 137 13.20 -0.14 13.70
N HIS A 138 12.36 -1.17 13.61
CA HIS A 138 11.22 -1.25 12.73
C HIS A 138 9.93 -1.07 13.51
N THR A 139 9.13 -0.05 13.17
CA THR A 139 7.90 0.32 13.87
C THR A 139 6.72 0.33 12.90
N VAL A 140 5.62 -0.30 13.27
CA VAL A 140 4.36 -0.25 12.53
C VAL A 140 3.49 0.84 13.16
N ASP A 141 3.49 2.02 12.56
CA ASP A 141 2.81 3.19 13.13
C ASP A 141 1.33 3.30 12.71
N ALA A 142 0.98 2.77 11.54
CA ALA A 142 -0.38 2.85 10.99
C ALA A 142 -0.82 1.59 10.25
N VAL A 143 -2.12 1.28 10.32
CA VAL A 143 -2.80 0.16 9.64
C VAL A 143 -4.14 0.61 9.05
N GLU A 144 -4.57 0.06 7.91
CA GLU A 144 -5.86 0.42 7.31
C GLU A 144 -7.07 -0.21 8.04
N ALA A 145 -6.85 -1.33 8.73
CA ALA A 145 -7.86 -2.03 9.53
C ALA A 145 -7.27 -2.52 10.87
N PRO A 146 -8.06 -2.58 11.96
CA PRO A 146 -7.58 -3.02 13.27
C PRO A 146 -6.97 -4.43 13.19
N SER A 147 -5.76 -4.60 13.72
CA SER A 147 -5.04 -5.88 13.73
C SER A 147 -4.66 -6.28 15.16
N LEU A 148 -4.69 -7.59 15.42
CA LEU A 148 -4.24 -8.16 16.69
C LEU A 148 -2.71 -8.16 16.81
N ALA A 149 -2.00 -8.18 15.68
CA ALA A 149 -0.54 -8.14 15.65
C ALA A 149 0.03 -6.78 16.05
N PHE A 150 -0.70 -5.69 15.75
CA PHE A 150 -0.28 -4.31 16.02
C PHE A 150 -1.41 -3.51 16.71
N PRO A 151 -1.74 -3.83 17.97
CA PRO A 151 -2.88 -3.22 18.67
C PRO A 151 -2.69 -1.72 18.99
N HIS A 152 -1.46 -1.21 18.86
CA HIS A 152 -1.10 0.17 19.14
C HIS A 152 -0.96 1.04 17.88
N ALA A 153 -1.01 0.43 16.69
CA ALA A 153 -0.93 1.17 15.44
C ALA A 153 -2.20 2.01 15.19
N GLU A 154 -2.03 3.19 14.60
CA GLU A 154 -3.16 4.04 14.25
C GLU A 154 -3.99 3.40 13.13
N VAL A 155 -5.31 3.28 13.35
CA VAL A 155 -6.21 2.73 12.31
C VAL A 155 -6.68 3.86 11.39
N THR A 156 -5.96 4.08 10.30
CA THR A 156 -6.18 5.22 9.40
C THR A 156 -5.88 4.86 7.93
N PRO A 157 -6.54 5.50 6.94
CA PRO A 157 -6.13 5.36 5.55
C PRO A 157 -4.69 5.85 5.36
N LEU A 158 -3.85 5.08 4.65
CA LEU A 158 -2.46 5.49 4.44
C LEU A 158 -2.38 6.49 3.29
N ALA A 159 -1.82 7.68 3.58
CA ALA A 159 -1.80 8.80 2.65
C ALA A 159 -1.00 8.48 1.37
N GLU A 160 0.05 7.68 1.51
CA GLU A 160 0.98 7.24 0.46
C GLU A 160 0.22 6.43 -0.59
N ILE A 161 -0.56 5.44 -0.15
CA ILE A 161 -1.47 4.67 -1.00
C ILE A 161 -2.46 5.59 -1.69
N LEU A 162 -3.08 6.48 -0.92
CA LEU A 162 -4.06 7.40 -1.47
C LEU A 162 -3.42 8.29 -2.53
N ARG A 163 -2.18 8.77 -2.39
CA ARG A 163 -1.54 9.60 -3.42
C ARG A 163 -1.21 8.83 -4.70
N GLU A 164 -0.75 7.59 -4.56
CA GLU A 164 -0.28 6.76 -5.67
C GLU A 164 -1.40 5.99 -6.37
N TYR A 165 -2.56 5.83 -5.74
CA TYR A 165 -3.67 5.08 -6.32
C TYR A 165 -4.07 5.65 -7.72
N PRO A 166 -4.02 4.83 -8.78
CA PRO A 166 -4.23 5.29 -10.14
C PRO A 166 -5.70 5.65 -10.35
N VAL A 167 -5.94 6.88 -10.79
CA VAL A 167 -7.27 7.38 -11.13
C VAL A 167 -7.20 8.00 -12.51
N PRO A 168 -7.95 7.48 -13.48
CA PRO A 168 -7.95 8.03 -14.83
C PRO A 168 -8.37 9.51 -14.85
N THR A 169 -7.65 10.32 -15.61
CA THR A 169 -7.88 11.76 -15.80
C THR A 169 -8.17 12.10 -17.26
N PRO A 170 -9.18 11.48 -17.90
CA PRO A 170 -9.35 11.57 -19.35
C PRO A 170 -9.67 12.99 -19.85
N LEU A 171 -10.14 13.92 -19.01
CA LEU A 171 -10.38 15.30 -19.43
C LEU A 171 -9.08 16.10 -19.46
N ALA A 172 -8.22 15.93 -18.46
CA ALA A 172 -6.88 16.51 -18.44
C ALA A 172 -6.00 15.86 -19.52
N ASP A 173 -6.02 14.53 -19.65
CA ASP A 173 -5.23 13.76 -20.62
C ASP A 173 -5.59 14.16 -22.07
N ALA A 174 -6.88 14.37 -22.35
CA ALA A 174 -7.36 14.80 -23.67
C ALA A 174 -6.86 16.19 -24.10
N THR A 175 -6.33 17.00 -23.17
CA THR A 175 -5.68 18.27 -23.54
C THR A 175 -4.32 18.05 -24.21
N GLY A 176 -3.64 16.93 -23.90
CA GLY A 176 -2.29 16.65 -24.38
C GLY A 176 -1.21 17.62 -23.86
N LEU A 177 -1.52 18.41 -22.84
CA LEU A 177 -0.63 19.45 -22.31
C LEU A 177 0.07 18.97 -21.03
N SER A 178 1.28 19.51 -20.79
CA SER A 178 2.09 19.23 -19.60
C SER A 178 2.50 20.49 -18.84
N THR A 179 1.77 21.59 -19.03
CA THR A 179 2.01 22.87 -18.35
C THR A 179 1.64 22.80 -16.86
N PRO A 180 2.10 23.74 -16.00
CA PRO A 180 1.70 23.77 -14.60
C PRO A 180 0.16 23.77 -14.42
N ALA A 181 -0.56 24.52 -15.25
CA ALA A 181 -2.02 24.49 -15.26
C ALA A 181 -2.59 23.10 -15.61
N ALA A 182 -1.99 22.39 -16.56
CA ALA A 182 -2.41 21.02 -16.88
C ALA A 182 -2.18 20.07 -15.69
N VAL A 183 -1.06 20.19 -14.97
CA VAL A 183 -0.79 19.39 -13.76
C VAL A 183 -1.81 19.68 -12.65
N SER A 184 -2.09 20.95 -12.37
CA SER A 184 -3.12 21.37 -11.42
C SER A 184 -4.51 20.84 -11.80
N LEU A 185 -4.82 20.83 -13.10
CA LEU A 185 -6.07 20.27 -13.64
C LEU A 185 -6.15 18.75 -13.47
N THR A 186 -5.04 18.02 -13.67
CA THR A 186 -4.97 16.57 -13.44
C THR A 186 -5.25 16.22 -11.98
N ILE A 187 -4.65 16.94 -11.03
CA ILE A 187 -4.91 16.75 -9.59
C ILE A 187 -6.39 17.03 -9.28
N TRP A 188 -6.92 18.13 -9.83
CA TRP A 188 -8.34 18.48 -9.68
C TRP A 188 -9.28 17.40 -10.22
N GLU A 189 -9.06 16.93 -11.45
CA GLU A 189 -9.87 15.86 -12.04
C GLU A 189 -9.79 14.59 -11.21
N ARG A 190 -8.59 14.19 -10.79
CA ARG A 190 -8.37 12.99 -9.97
C ARG A 190 -9.20 13.02 -8.69
N MET A 191 -9.23 14.15 -7.98
CA MET A 191 -10.03 14.29 -6.76
C MET A 191 -11.53 14.13 -7.05
N VAL A 192 -12.03 14.81 -8.10
CA VAL A 192 -13.46 14.75 -8.48
C VAL A 192 -13.85 13.34 -8.94
N ARG A 193 -12.96 12.65 -9.68
CA ARG A 193 -13.16 11.26 -10.12
C ARG A 193 -13.19 10.29 -8.95
N ARG A 194 -12.33 10.47 -7.94
CA ARG A 194 -12.39 9.67 -6.70
C ARG A 194 -13.72 9.83 -6.02
N MET A 195 -14.17 11.07 -5.83
CA MET A 195 -15.47 11.37 -5.25
C MET A 195 -16.62 10.72 -6.05
N ALA A 196 -16.55 10.75 -7.38
CA ALA A 196 -17.55 10.13 -8.25
C ALA A 196 -17.57 8.60 -8.15
N ALA A 197 -16.43 7.98 -7.86
CA ALA A 197 -16.23 6.54 -7.73
C ALA A 197 -16.34 6.04 -6.28
N ASP A 198 -16.95 6.83 -5.38
CA ASP A 198 -17.11 6.51 -3.96
C ASP A 198 -15.76 6.27 -3.25
N TRP A 199 -14.78 7.13 -3.54
CA TRP A 199 -13.51 7.26 -2.83
C TRP A 199 -12.60 6.01 -2.81
N PRO A 200 -12.24 5.46 -3.98
CA PRO A 200 -11.35 4.30 -4.04
C PRO A 200 -9.95 4.65 -3.49
N PRO A 201 -9.20 3.63 -3.00
CA PRO A 201 -9.53 2.19 -3.04
C PRO A 201 -10.49 1.71 -1.96
N SER A 202 -10.63 2.41 -0.82
CA SER A 202 -11.25 1.88 0.39
C SER A 202 -12.58 2.54 0.79
N GLY A 203 -13.06 3.51 0.02
CA GLY A 203 -14.19 4.36 0.42
C GLY A 203 -13.81 5.46 1.40
N ARG A 204 -12.53 5.55 1.77
CA ARG A 204 -12.00 6.50 2.75
C ARG A 204 -11.01 7.47 2.11
N TYR A 205 -10.94 8.68 2.65
CA TYR A 205 -10.02 9.73 2.18
C TYR A 205 -9.68 10.67 3.32
N LEU A 206 -8.46 11.21 3.32
CA LEU A 206 -7.98 12.08 4.40
C LEU A 206 -8.43 13.54 4.17
N PRO A 207 -8.96 14.24 5.19
CA PRO A 207 -9.33 15.65 5.09
C PRO A 207 -8.18 16.55 4.59
N GLU A 208 -6.95 16.26 5.00
CA GLU A 208 -5.76 17.02 4.63
C GLU A 208 -5.43 16.84 3.14
N LEU A 209 -5.59 15.63 2.61
CA LEU A 209 -5.44 15.37 1.17
C LEU A 209 -6.56 16.04 0.37
N TYR A 210 -7.79 16.04 0.88
CA TYR A 210 -8.90 16.75 0.25
C TYR A 210 -8.63 18.26 0.17
N ALA A 211 -8.14 18.86 1.27
CA ALA A 211 -7.76 20.26 1.29
C ALA A 211 -6.59 20.58 0.34
N HIS A 212 -5.60 19.67 0.24
CA HIS A 212 -4.50 19.78 -0.71
C HIS A 212 -4.98 19.73 -2.17
N ASP A 213 -5.85 18.77 -2.51
CA ASP A 213 -6.41 18.64 -3.86
C ASP A 213 -7.33 19.82 -4.21
N LEU A 214 -8.07 20.39 -3.25
CA LEU A 214 -8.81 21.64 -3.44
C LEU A 214 -7.88 22.82 -3.75
N ALA A 215 -6.69 22.88 -3.14
CA ALA A 215 -5.71 23.92 -3.43
C ALA A 215 -5.23 23.85 -4.88
N ALA A 216 -5.17 22.65 -5.49
CA ALA A 216 -4.82 22.51 -6.91
C ALA A 216 -5.77 23.28 -7.82
N ARG A 217 -7.06 23.41 -7.46
CA ARG A 217 -8.00 24.24 -8.22
C ARG A 217 -7.72 25.74 -8.11
N ASP A 218 -7.20 26.19 -6.97
CA ASP A 218 -6.72 27.57 -6.80
C ASP A 218 -5.43 27.81 -7.60
N HIS A 219 -4.52 26.84 -7.64
CA HIS A 219 -3.31 26.90 -8.47
C HIS A 219 -3.68 27.00 -9.95
N PHE A 220 -4.57 26.14 -10.42
CA PHE A 220 -5.10 26.20 -11.79
C PHE A 220 -5.65 27.59 -12.13
N ALA A 221 -6.45 28.20 -11.24
CA ALA A 221 -7.04 29.51 -11.47
C ALA A 221 -6.00 30.64 -11.63
N ARG A 222 -4.84 30.53 -10.98
CA ARG A 222 -3.72 31.48 -11.12
C ARG A 222 -2.91 31.20 -12.39
N GLU A 223 -2.58 29.94 -12.64
CA GLU A 223 -1.69 29.52 -13.73
C GLU A 223 -2.35 29.71 -15.11
N ILE A 224 -3.67 29.51 -15.21
CA ILE A 224 -4.39 29.64 -16.48
C ILE A 224 -4.35 31.07 -17.06
N ALA A 225 -4.17 32.08 -16.19
CA ALA A 225 -4.07 33.49 -16.57
C ALA A 225 -2.77 33.80 -17.34
N THR A 226 -1.72 32.99 -17.15
CA THR A 226 -0.43 33.16 -17.83
C THR A 226 -0.29 32.27 -19.06
N CYS A 227 -1.18 31.29 -19.26
CA CYS A 227 -1.14 30.40 -20.42
C CYS A 227 -1.44 31.15 -21.75
N PRO A 228 -0.74 30.80 -22.84
CA PRO A 228 -1.13 31.19 -24.19
C PRO A 228 -2.57 30.81 -24.54
N GLN A 229 -3.23 31.59 -25.39
CA GLN A 229 -4.65 31.40 -25.71
C GLN A 229 -4.99 30.01 -26.28
N HIS A 230 -4.08 29.42 -27.06
CA HIS A 230 -4.28 28.11 -27.68
C HIS A 230 -4.25 26.96 -26.67
N GLU A 231 -3.48 27.09 -25.57
CA GLU A 231 -3.47 26.14 -24.45
C GLU A 231 -4.60 26.42 -23.46
N ARG A 232 -4.88 27.71 -23.21
CA ARG A 232 -5.90 28.16 -22.27
C ARG A 232 -7.29 27.62 -22.61
N THR A 233 -7.64 27.62 -23.90
CA THR A 233 -8.98 27.24 -24.37
C THR A 233 -9.34 25.78 -24.01
N PRO A 234 -8.54 24.75 -24.37
CA PRO A 234 -8.83 23.37 -23.98
C PRO A 234 -8.79 23.15 -22.47
N LEU A 235 -7.86 23.81 -21.74
CA LEU A 235 -7.77 23.71 -20.29
C LEU A 235 -9.02 24.25 -19.59
N LEU A 236 -9.53 25.42 -20.00
CA LEU A 236 -10.76 25.98 -19.45
C LEU A 236 -11.98 25.13 -19.77
N ALA A 237 -12.05 24.55 -20.98
CA ALA A 237 -13.13 23.65 -21.37
C ALA A 237 -13.15 22.37 -20.51
N ALA A 238 -11.98 21.76 -20.27
CA ALA A 238 -11.84 20.61 -19.39
C ALA A 238 -12.20 20.96 -17.93
N ALA A 239 -11.68 22.08 -17.41
CA ALA A 239 -11.98 22.56 -16.06
C ALA A 239 -13.48 22.80 -15.85
N ALA A 240 -14.19 23.39 -16.82
CA ALA A 240 -15.63 23.61 -16.72
C ALA A 240 -16.43 22.30 -16.59
N ARG A 241 -16.01 21.23 -17.28
CA ARG A 241 -16.63 19.90 -17.19
C ARG A 241 -16.36 19.24 -15.84
N ILE A 242 -15.14 19.34 -15.33
CA ILE A 242 -14.77 18.82 -14.01
C ILE A 242 -15.52 19.59 -12.91
N ASP A 243 -15.56 20.91 -12.99
CA ASP A 243 -16.27 21.79 -12.05
C ASP A 243 -17.78 21.46 -12.03
N ALA A 244 -18.39 21.17 -13.18
CA ALA A 244 -19.78 20.75 -13.24
C ALA A 244 -20.02 19.42 -12.50
N LEU A 245 -19.14 18.44 -12.70
CA LEU A 245 -19.21 17.16 -11.98
C LEU A 245 -18.97 17.35 -10.47
N PHE A 246 -18.01 18.18 -10.06
CA PHE A 246 -17.78 18.47 -8.65
C PHE A 246 -19.03 19.05 -7.99
N ARG A 247 -19.75 19.97 -8.65
CA ARG A 247 -21.00 20.53 -8.12
C ARG A 247 -22.09 19.47 -7.90
N THR A 248 -22.22 18.48 -8.78
CA THR A 248 -23.24 17.43 -8.61
C THR A 248 -22.92 16.53 -7.42
N LEU A 249 -21.64 16.35 -7.10
CA LEU A 249 -21.15 15.49 -6.02
C LEU A 249 -21.04 16.18 -4.66
N THR A 250 -21.23 17.51 -4.61
CA THR A 250 -21.05 18.32 -3.40
C THR A 250 -22.30 19.11 -3.02
N VAL A 251 -22.30 19.66 -1.81
CA VAL A 251 -23.31 20.60 -1.28
C VAL A 251 -22.62 21.83 -0.70
N ASP A 252 -23.30 22.97 -0.70
CA ASP A 252 -22.78 24.20 -0.11
C ASP A 252 -22.71 24.10 1.42
N THR A 253 -21.65 24.64 2.01
CA THR A 253 -21.53 24.85 3.45
C THR A 253 -21.90 26.27 3.81
N THR A 254 -22.51 26.44 4.98
CA THR A 254 -22.96 27.74 5.50
C THR A 254 -21.81 28.62 6.01
N GLU A 255 -20.59 28.11 6.08
CA GLU A 255 -19.49 28.71 6.86
C GLU A 255 -18.23 29.08 6.04
N GLY A 256 -18.32 29.16 4.71
CA GLY A 256 -17.14 29.39 3.87
C GLY A 256 -16.95 30.84 3.42
N THR A 257 -15.81 31.45 3.76
CA THR A 257 -15.25 32.59 3.00
C THR A 257 -14.23 32.07 1.98
N GLY A 258 -14.40 32.34 0.68
CA GLY A 258 -13.44 31.93 -0.34
C GLY A 258 -14.02 31.70 -1.73
N SER A 259 -13.27 30.99 -2.57
CA SER A 259 -13.73 30.52 -3.88
C SER A 259 -14.89 29.54 -3.74
N TRP A 260 -15.81 29.50 -4.71
CA TRP A 260 -17.03 28.70 -4.62
C TRP A 260 -16.79 27.19 -4.44
N TRP A 261 -15.62 26.67 -4.86
CA TRP A 261 -15.28 25.26 -4.64
C TRP A 261 -14.84 24.96 -3.20
N ARG A 262 -14.34 25.96 -2.46
CA ARG A 262 -13.97 25.82 -1.04
C ARG A 262 -15.17 25.91 -0.10
N THR A 263 -16.27 26.49 -0.55
CA THR A 263 -17.53 26.58 0.23
C THR A 263 -18.40 25.35 0.03
N ARG A 264 -17.82 24.23 -0.42
CA ARG A 264 -18.54 23.02 -0.77
C ARG A 264 -17.87 21.82 -0.14
N VAL A 265 -18.68 20.88 0.32
CA VAL A 265 -18.23 19.60 0.87
C VAL A 265 -18.86 18.45 0.10
N PRO A 266 -18.21 17.28 0.07
CA PRO A 266 -18.79 16.10 -0.55
C PRO A 266 -20.16 15.75 0.05
N ARG A 267 -21.10 15.32 -0.80
CA ARG A 267 -22.40 14.79 -0.33
C ARG A 267 -22.25 13.55 0.55
N ARG A 268 -21.20 12.76 0.29
CA ARG A 268 -20.78 11.62 1.09
C ARG A 268 -19.36 11.87 1.55
N THR A 269 -19.21 12.14 2.84
CA THR A 269 -17.91 12.38 3.47
C THR A 269 -17.14 11.06 3.61
N PRO A 270 -15.92 10.96 3.08
CA PRO A 270 -15.09 9.75 3.18
C PRO A 270 -14.21 9.72 4.43
N TRP A 271 -14.38 10.71 5.30
CA TRP A 271 -13.77 10.79 6.63
C TRP A 271 -14.88 10.72 7.69
N PRO A 272 -14.56 10.19 8.89
CA PRO A 272 -15.49 10.14 10.02
C PRO A 272 -15.93 11.53 10.50
#